data_AF-A0A5C7M2P5-F1
#
_entry.id   AF-A0A5C7M2P5-F1
#
_cell.length_a   1.000
_cell.length_b   1.000
_cell.length_c   1.000
_cell.angle_alpha   90.00
_cell.angle_beta   90.00
_cell.angle_gamma   90.00
#
_symmetry.space_group_name_H-M   'P 1'
#
loop_
_entity.id
_entity.type
_entity.pdbx_description
1 polymer ?
#
loop_
_entity_poly.entity_id
_entity_poly.type
_entity_poly.pdbx_seq_one_letter_code
_entity_poly.pdbx_strand_id
1 'polypeptide(L)'
;MSVHVNRVVLPASAELDTGSASNNAYVAIPFKCRLIRAQFAVRGTEATTASIEVDIVKAGTLTSAQGGTIVLPAADASYKTYYEDTGRNIILEEGDYVIADVSVASSGAKLGQFQVIVEEIPEEDENKSRLIAG
;
A
#
# COMPACT_ATOMS: atom_id res chain seq x y z
N MET A 1 2.34 -25.52 17.78
CA MET A 1 1.08 -25.09 17.13
C MET A 1 1.49 -24.08 16.07
N SER A 2 1.55 -24.47 14.79
CA SER A 2 1.92 -23.55 13.71
C SER A 2 0.74 -22.65 13.39
N VAL A 3 0.83 -21.38 13.77
CA VAL A 3 -0.11 -20.35 13.31
C VAL A 3 0.09 -20.23 11.80
N HIS A 4 -0.91 -20.65 11.02
CA HIS A 4 -0.93 -20.39 9.59
C HIS A 4 -1.21 -18.90 9.41
N VAL A 5 -0.15 -18.12 9.21
CA VAL A 5 -0.25 -16.71 8.87
C VAL A 5 -0.73 -16.62 7.42
N ASN A 6 -2.02 -16.34 7.20
CA ASN A 6 -2.57 -16.18 5.87
C ASN A 6 -2.15 -14.81 5.33
N ARG A 7 -1.13 -14.78 4.48
CA ARG A 7 -0.65 -13.55 3.85
C ARG A 7 -1.40 -13.32 2.54
N VAL A 8 -2.03 -12.16 2.43
CA VAL A 8 -2.83 -11.78 1.26
C VAL A 8 -2.20 -10.56 0.59
N VAL A 9 -2.16 -10.57 -0.73
CA VAL A 9 -1.76 -9.41 -1.55
C VAL A 9 -3.01 -8.71 -2.03
N LEU A 10 -3.18 -7.45 -1.62
CA LEU A 10 -4.30 -6.62 -2.03
C LEU A 10 -3.82 -5.59 -3.07
N PRO A 11 -4.33 -5.67 -4.31
CA PRO A 11 -3.95 -4.73 -5.36
C PRO A 11 -4.68 -3.38 -5.21
N ALA A 12 -4.02 -2.30 -5.64
CA ALA A 12 -4.67 -1.00 -5.78
C ALA A 12 -5.66 -0.98 -6.94
N SER A 13 -6.62 -0.06 -6.84
CA SER A 13 -7.70 0.16 -7.83
C SER A 13 -7.22 0.67 -9.18
N ALA A 14 -6.01 1.22 -9.28
CA ALA A 14 -5.49 1.83 -10.51
C ALA A 14 -3.99 1.54 -10.69
N GLU A 15 -3.59 1.48 -11.96
CA GLU A 15 -2.18 1.66 -12.35
C GLU A 15 -1.84 3.15 -12.25
N LEU A 16 -0.64 3.44 -11.77
CA LEU A 16 -0.14 4.80 -11.63
C LEU A 16 0.56 5.23 -12.94
N ASP A 17 0.62 6.53 -13.25
CA ASP A 17 1.32 7.02 -14.45
C ASP A 17 2.05 8.35 -14.22
N THR A 18 3.24 8.50 -14.78
CA THR A 18 4.11 9.66 -14.54
C THR A 18 3.63 10.96 -15.17
N GLY A 19 2.58 10.92 -16.00
CA GLY A 19 1.97 12.10 -16.62
C GLY A 19 1.12 12.96 -15.67
N SER A 20 0.77 12.45 -14.48
CA SER A 20 -0.04 13.17 -13.48
C SER A 20 0.81 13.68 -12.33
N ALA A 21 0.56 14.92 -11.90
CA ALA A 21 1.27 15.58 -10.81
C ALA A 21 0.99 14.96 -9.41
N SER A 22 0.07 14.01 -9.31
CA SER A 22 -0.20 13.23 -8.10
C SER A 22 -0.66 11.83 -8.52
N ASN A 23 0.04 10.81 -8.07
CA ASN A 23 -0.26 9.41 -8.38
C ASN A 23 -0.75 8.73 -7.10
N ASN A 24 -2.03 8.92 -6.82
CA ASN A 24 -2.67 8.31 -5.67
C ASN A 24 -3.21 6.94 -6.06
N ALA A 25 -2.67 5.90 -5.46
CA ALA A 25 -3.20 4.55 -5.51
C ALA A 25 -3.98 4.25 -4.23
N TYR A 26 -5.14 3.59 -4.37
CA TYR A 26 -6.01 3.24 -3.25
C TYR A 26 -6.16 1.73 -3.18
N VAL A 27 -5.92 1.16 -2.01
CA VAL A 27 -6.22 -0.24 -1.70
C VAL A 27 -7.33 -0.27 -0.66
N ALA A 28 -8.50 -0.79 -1.06
CA ALA A 28 -9.59 -1.06 -0.14
C ALA A 28 -9.29 -2.30 0.70
N ILE A 29 -9.58 -2.23 2.00
CA ILE A 29 -9.39 -3.35 2.92
C ILE A 29 -10.71 -4.13 3.04
N PRO A 30 -10.75 -5.39 2.53
CA PRO A 30 -12.00 -6.15 2.47
C PRO A 30 -12.26 -6.99 3.74
N PHE A 31 -11.33 -7.02 4.69
CA PHE A 31 -11.45 -7.76 5.96
C PHE A 31 -10.44 -7.24 6.98
N LYS A 32 -10.69 -7.56 8.26
CA LYS A 32 -9.77 -7.24 9.35
C LYS A 32 -8.38 -7.86 9.11
N CYS A 33 -7.36 -7.01 9.07
CA CYS A 33 -6.01 -7.47 8.78
C CYS A 33 -4.94 -6.60 9.42
N ARG A 34 -3.71 -7.13 9.47
CA ARG A 34 -2.51 -6.39 9.86
C ARG A 34 -1.73 -6.02 8.60
N LEU A 35 -1.39 -4.75 8.45
CA LEU A 35 -0.47 -4.32 7.38
C LEU A 35 0.93 -4.86 7.67
N ILE A 36 1.53 -5.55 6.69
CA ILE A 36 2.88 -6.08 6.80
C ILE A 36 3.83 -5.24 5.95
N ARG A 37 3.55 -5.12 4.66
CA ARG A 37 4.42 -4.44 3.69
C ARG A 37 3.61 -3.69 2.65
N ALA A 38 4.22 -2.66 2.09
CA ALA A 38 3.76 -2.01 0.88
C ALA A 38 4.69 -2.43 -0.27
N GLN A 39 4.14 -2.63 -1.45
CA GLN A 39 4.93 -2.90 -2.65
C GLN A 39 4.50 -2.05 -3.82
N PHE A 40 5.46 -1.77 -4.68
CA PHE A 40 5.25 -0.98 -5.88
C PHE A 40 6.21 -1.44 -6.98
N ALA A 41 5.70 -1.51 -8.21
CA ALA A 41 6.50 -1.85 -9.38
C ALA A 41 6.82 -0.59 -10.19
N VAL A 42 8.09 -0.36 -10.51
CA VAL A 42 8.49 0.68 -11.46
C VAL A 42 8.60 0.05 -12.85
N ARG A 43 7.87 0.58 -13.83
CA ARG A 43 7.85 0.10 -15.21
C ARG A 43 8.37 1.19 -16.14
N GLY A 44 9.66 1.45 -16.15
CA GLY A 44 10.26 2.50 -16.96
C GLY A 44 11.66 2.14 -17.42
N THR A 45 12.21 2.87 -18.38
CA THR A 45 13.61 2.71 -18.81
C THR A 45 14.57 3.65 -18.09
N GLU A 46 14.08 4.71 -17.42
CA GLU A 46 14.90 5.83 -16.94
C GLU A 46 14.47 6.39 -15.56
N ALA A 47 13.92 5.55 -14.67
CA ALA A 47 13.59 6.01 -13.32
C ALA A 47 14.87 6.26 -12.50
N THR A 48 15.11 7.53 -12.10
CA THR A 48 16.30 7.91 -11.31
C THR A 48 16.04 7.98 -9.82
N THR A 49 14.81 8.27 -9.40
CA THR A 49 14.37 8.11 -8.02
C THR A 49 12.89 7.77 -8.05
N ALA A 50 12.43 7.00 -7.07
CA ALA A 50 11.02 6.93 -6.74
C ALA A 50 10.86 7.12 -5.24
N SER A 51 9.81 7.84 -4.87
CA SER A 51 9.33 7.85 -3.50
C SER A 51 7.90 7.38 -3.41
N ILE A 52 7.59 6.71 -2.31
CA ILE A 52 6.24 6.27 -1.99
C ILE A 52 5.96 6.75 -0.58
N GLU A 53 4.85 7.45 -0.42
CA GLU A 53 4.27 7.81 0.85
C GLU A 53 3.02 6.97 1.07
N VAL A 54 2.92 6.30 2.21
CA VAL A 54 1.77 5.43 2.53
C VAL A 54 0.97 6.02 3.68
N ASP A 55 -0.30 6.30 3.42
CA ASP A 55 -1.28 6.83 4.35
C ASP A 55 -2.42 5.83 4.60
N ILE A 56 -3.09 6.01 5.75
CA ILE A 56 -4.16 5.12 6.18
C ILE A 56 -5.38 5.97 6.53
N VAL A 57 -6.50 5.59 5.92
CA VAL A 57 -7.82 6.18 6.17
C VAL A 57 -8.65 5.15 6.91
N LYS A 58 -9.01 5.49 8.16
CA LYS A 58 -9.91 4.68 8.97
C LYS A 58 -11.30 5.29 9.01
N ALA A 59 -12.34 4.48 8.74
CA ALA A 59 -13.74 4.92 8.77
C ALA A 59 -13.99 6.25 8.01
N GLY A 60 -13.36 6.43 6.85
CA GLY A 60 -13.47 7.65 6.03
C GLY A 60 -12.72 8.88 6.56
N THR A 61 -12.03 8.78 7.71
CA THR A 61 -11.19 9.84 8.26
C THR A 61 -9.72 9.52 8.02
N LEU A 62 -8.98 10.43 7.36
CA LEU A 62 -7.53 10.32 7.23
C LEU A 62 -6.92 10.39 8.63
N THR A 63 -6.47 9.24 9.14
CA THR A 63 -6.07 9.09 10.55
C THR A 63 -4.56 9.15 10.71
N SER A 64 -3.82 9.00 9.62
CA SER A 64 -2.36 9.06 9.63
C SER A 64 -1.88 9.82 8.41
N ALA A 65 -1.34 11.02 8.64
CA ALA A 65 -0.55 11.84 7.71
C ALA A 65 0.93 11.78 8.11
N GLN A 66 1.44 10.57 8.39
CA GLN A 66 2.84 10.36 8.72
C GLN A 66 3.44 9.38 7.73
N GLY A 67 3.47 9.77 6.46
CA GLY A 67 4.14 9.08 5.38
C GLY A 67 5.54 8.62 5.77
N GLY A 68 5.77 7.32 5.72
CA GLY A 68 7.12 6.81 5.54
C GLY A 68 7.49 7.06 4.09
N THR A 69 8.59 7.77 3.85
CA THR A 69 9.11 7.97 2.49
C THR A 69 10.05 6.84 2.14
N ILE A 70 9.60 5.97 1.24
CA ILE A 70 10.44 4.95 0.60
C ILE A 70 11.35 5.68 -0.40
N VAL A 71 12.66 5.46 -0.42
CA VAL A 71 13.54 6.03 -1.47
C VAL A 71 14.20 4.88 -2.23
N LEU A 72 13.87 4.75 -3.51
CA LEU A 72 14.45 3.70 -4.34
C LEU A 72 15.86 4.10 -4.83
N PRO A 73 16.85 3.19 -4.78
CA PRO A 73 18.20 3.48 -5.25
C PRO A 73 18.20 3.73 -6.77
N ALA A 74 18.85 4.82 -7.17
CA ALA A 74 18.81 5.42 -8.50
C ALA A 74 19.40 4.61 -9.65
N ALA A 75 20.21 3.61 -9.36
CA ALA A 75 20.87 2.80 -10.38
C ALA A 75 20.05 1.54 -10.63
N ASP A 76 19.31 1.51 -11.74
CA ASP A 76 18.55 0.35 -12.24
C ASP A 76 17.23 0.08 -11.49
N ALA A 77 16.34 1.09 -11.41
CA ALA A 77 14.98 0.91 -10.88
C ALA A 77 13.95 0.38 -11.88
N SER A 78 14.36 0.29 -13.14
CA SER A 78 13.57 -0.19 -14.26
C SER A 78 13.15 -1.66 -14.08
N TYR A 79 11.85 -1.94 -14.27
CA TYR A 79 11.26 -3.30 -14.26
C TYR A 79 11.42 -4.07 -12.95
N LYS A 80 11.62 -3.38 -11.83
CA LYS A 80 11.74 -4.01 -10.51
C LYS A 80 10.51 -3.75 -9.65
N THR A 81 10.20 -4.74 -8.81
CA THR A 81 9.25 -4.60 -7.71
C THR A 81 10.01 -4.30 -6.45
N TYR A 82 9.59 -3.24 -5.77
CA TYR A 82 10.15 -2.79 -4.52
C TYR A 82 9.18 -3.08 -3.39
N TYR A 83 9.74 -3.58 -2.29
CA TYR A 83 8.99 -3.89 -1.08
C TYR A 83 9.57 -3.05 0.05
N GLU A 84 8.71 -2.38 0.78
CA GLU A 84 9.10 -1.73 2.02
C GLU A 84 8.31 -2.32 3.17
N ASP A 85 9.05 -2.65 4.22
CA ASP A 85 8.42 -2.84 5.52
C ASP A 85 7.90 -1.48 5.96
N THR A 86 6.60 -1.39 6.15
CA THR A 86 6.00 -0.14 6.62
C THR A 86 6.42 0.20 8.04
N GLY A 87 7.04 -0.75 8.77
CA GLY A 87 7.42 -0.62 10.18
C GLY A 87 6.21 -0.48 11.11
N ARG A 88 5.00 -0.62 10.55
CA ARG A 88 3.74 -0.27 11.17
C ARG A 88 3.00 -1.54 11.53
N ASN A 89 2.96 -1.85 12.83
CA ASN A 89 2.06 -2.88 13.36
C ASN A 89 0.63 -2.34 13.47
N ILE A 90 0.03 -2.00 12.31
CA ILE A 90 -1.30 -1.39 12.25
C ILE A 90 -2.33 -2.44 11.89
N ILE A 91 -3.39 -2.47 12.70
CA ILE A 91 -4.61 -3.23 12.44
C ILE A 91 -5.56 -2.34 11.63
N LEU A 92 -6.02 -2.89 10.51
CA LEU A 92 -6.98 -2.32 9.58
C LEU A 92 -8.28 -3.12 9.70
N GLU A 93 -9.41 -2.44 9.64
CA GLU A 93 -10.74 -3.04 9.65
C GLU A 93 -11.32 -3.09 8.23
N GLU A 94 -12.37 -3.88 8.02
CA GLU A 94 -13.12 -3.85 6.76
C GLU A 94 -13.64 -2.42 6.47
N GLY A 95 -13.42 -1.94 5.25
CA GLY A 95 -13.81 -0.59 4.83
C GLY A 95 -12.75 0.48 5.08
N ASP A 96 -11.63 0.16 5.73
CA ASP A 96 -10.45 1.03 5.76
C ASP A 96 -9.79 1.09 4.37
N TYR A 97 -8.98 2.13 4.14
CA TYR A 97 -8.18 2.27 2.91
C TYR A 97 -6.72 2.54 3.23
N VAL A 98 -5.86 1.95 2.41
CA VAL A 98 -4.45 2.35 2.31
C VAL A 98 -4.29 3.20 1.07
N ILE A 99 -3.76 4.40 1.24
CA ILE A 99 -3.44 5.32 0.15
C ILE A 99 -1.93 5.28 -0.03
N ALA A 100 -1.47 5.23 -1.27
CA ALA A 100 -0.09 5.48 -1.60
C ALA A 100 0.02 6.66 -2.56
N ASP A 101 0.82 7.66 -2.21
CA ASP A 101 1.28 8.68 -3.14
C ASP A 101 2.66 8.29 -3.65
N VAL A 102 2.79 8.17 -4.97
CA VAL A 102 4.03 7.74 -5.62
C VAL A 102 4.59 8.85 -6.48
N SER A 103 5.79 9.30 -6.16
CA SER A 103 6.54 10.24 -6.98
C SER A 103 7.70 9.54 -7.67
N VAL A 104 7.97 9.86 -8.94
CA VAL A 104 9.14 9.34 -9.67
C VAL A 104 9.78 10.48 -10.44
N ALA A 105 11.08 10.70 -10.22
CA ALA A 105 11.85 11.65 -11.01
C ALA A 105 12.40 10.94 -12.26
N SER A 106 11.78 11.18 -13.42
CA SER A 106 12.15 10.56 -14.70
C SER A 106 11.44 11.19 -15.91
N SER A 107 12.13 11.29 -17.06
CA SER A 107 11.50 11.45 -18.37
C SER A 107 11.15 10.07 -18.95
N GLY A 108 9.87 9.67 -18.87
CA GLY A 108 9.39 8.45 -19.55
C GLY A 108 9.36 7.16 -18.72
N ALA A 109 9.56 7.22 -17.40
CA ALA A 109 9.15 6.11 -16.54
C ALA A 109 7.63 5.92 -16.61
N LYS A 110 7.14 4.69 -16.49
CA LYS A 110 5.75 4.41 -16.11
C LYS A 110 5.74 3.78 -14.74
N LEU A 111 4.65 4.00 -14.03
CA LEU A 111 4.44 3.38 -12.75
C LEU A 111 3.63 2.09 -12.96
N GLY A 112 3.87 1.11 -12.10
CA GLY A 112 3.11 -0.13 -12.07
C GLY A 112 1.98 -0.04 -11.06
N GLN A 113 1.42 -1.20 -10.73
CA GLN A 113 0.38 -1.30 -9.72
C GLN A 113 0.98 -1.25 -8.31
N PHE A 114 0.45 -0.37 -7.47
CA PHE A 114 0.69 -0.40 -6.02
C PHE A 114 -0.09 -1.57 -5.41
N GLN A 115 0.49 -2.26 -4.44
CA GLN A 115 -0.18 -3.34 -3.72
C GLN A 115 0.27 -3.33 -2.26
N VAL A 116 -0.54 -3.86 -1.36
CA VAL A 116 -0.14 -4.11 0.04
C VAL A 116 -0.17 -5.58 0.36
N ILE A 117 0.75 -6.00 1.21
CA ILE A 117 0.78 -7.34 1.78
C ILE A 117 0.26 -7.22 3.19
N VAL A 118 -0.80 -7.96 3.47
CA VAL A 118 -1.45 -7.98 4.77
C VAL A 118 -1.45 -9.39 5.33
N GLU A 119 -1.52 -9.48 6.65
CA GLU A 119 -1.83 -10.71 7.38
C GLU A 119 -3.30 -10.65 7.77
N GLU A 120 -4.09 -11.59 7.28
CA GLU A 120 -5.48 -11.72 7.68
C GLU A 120 -5.57 -12.06 9.18
N ILE A 121 -6.44 -11.36 9.90
CA ILE A 121 -6.70 -11.63 11.31
C ILE A 121 -8.04 -12.36 11.36
N PRO A 122 -8.06 -13.64 11.80
CA PRO A 122 -9.30 -14.38 11.92
C PRO A 122 -10.29 -13.65 12.82
N GLU A 123 -11.54 -13.56 12.37
CA GLU A 123 -12.63 -13.04 13.18
C GLU A 123 -13.20 -14.14 14.08
N GLU A 124 -12.96 -14.01 15.37
CA GLU A 124 -13.58 -14.75 16.47
C GLU A 124 -14.66 -13.88 17.14
N ASP A 125 -15.51 -14.48 17.96
CA ASP A 125 -16.64 -13.77 18.60
C ASP A 125 -16.20 -12.53 19.41
N GLU A 126 -14.93 -12.48 19.85
CA GLU A 126 -14.34 -11.38 20.63
C GLU A 126 -13.83 -10.20 19.77
N ASN A 127 -13.57 -10.38 18.47
CA ASN A 127 -12.96 -9.36 17.60
C ASN A 127 -13.68 -9.15 16.25
N LYS A 128 -14.82 -9.82 16.03
CA LYS A 128 -15.71 -9.65 14.86
C LYS A 128 -16.04 -8.19 14.60
N SER A 129 -15.74 -7.75 13.38
CA SER A 129 -16.14 -6.43 12.90
C SER A 129 -17.66 -6.35 12.88
N ARG A 130 -18.25 -5.39 13.62
CA ARG A 130 -19.70 -5.15 13.60
C ARG A 130 -19.98 -3.95 12.72
N LEU A 131 -20.57 -4.18 11.54
CA LEU A 131 -21.24 -3.13 10.77
C LEU A 131 -22.44 -2.61 11.59
N ILE A 132 -22.29 -1.44 12.20
CA ILE A 132 -23.42 -0.72 12.80
C ILE A 132 -24.01 0.14 11.68
N ALA A 133 -25.17 -0.26 11.15
CA ALA A 133 -25.94 0.61 10.28
C ALA A 133 -26.35 1.86 11.08
N GLY A 134 -25.95 3.03 10.59
CA GLY A 134 -26.39 4.32 11.12
C GLY A 134 -27.83 4.62 10.79
#